data_AF-A0A842UQZ3-F1
#
_entry.id   AF-A0A842UQZ3-F1
#
_cell.length_a   1.000
_cell.length_b   1.000
_cell.length_c   1.000
_cell.angle_alpha   90.00
_cell.angle_beta   90.00
_cell.angle_gamma   90.00
#
_symmetry.space_group_name_H-M   'P 1'
#
loop_
_entity.id
_entity.type
_entity.pdbx_description
1 polymer ?
#
loop_
_entity_poly.entity_id
_entity_poly.type
_entity_poly.pdbx_seq_one_letter_code
_entity_poly.pdbx_strand_id
1 'polypeptide(L)'
;MDIPQGKMSVKNNIVIKNLEKKDFSTGKTKQHVLLFKFEYSADYEPKIAKITLNGTTTYVEQEAKIDEIMKGWKKDKKIPKDIMTPLLNNILNRCNIEALIFAREVGLPPPIQLPKVTVK
;
A
#
# COMPACT_ATOMS: atom_id res chain seq x y z
N MET A 1 22.58 22.65 -17.21
CA MET A 1 21.80 21.48 -16.77
C MET A 1 20.40 21.66 -17.31
N ASP A 2 20.06 20.94 -18.36
CA ASP A 2 18.71 20.97 -18.93
C ASP A 2 17.73 20.32 -17.94
N ILE A 3 16.83 21.14 -17.38
CA ILE A 3 15.68 20.66 -16.65
C ILE A 3 14.75 20.05 -17.71
N PRO A 4 14.41 18.75 -17.65
CA PRO A 4 13.57 18.12 -18.67
C PRO A 4 12.25 18.89 -18.81
N GLN A 5 12.07 19.58 -19.94
CA GLN A 5 10.82 20.24 -20.29
C GLN A 5 9.82 19.20 -20.81
N GLY A 6 9.30 18.39 -19.91
CA GLY A 6 8.20 17.46 -20.14
C GLY A 6 7.27 17.48 -18.94
N LYS A 7 5.97 17.30 -19.16
CA LYS A 7 5.00 17.14 -18.04
C LYS A 7 5.36 15.86 -17.29
N MET A 8 6.13 15.99 -16.22
CA MET A 8 6.43 14.88 -15.32
C MET A 8 5.11 14.47 -14.64
N SER A 9 4.80 13.18 -14.69
CA SER A 9 3.66 12.60 -13.98
C SER A 9 4.14 11.51 -13.04
N VAL A 10 3.49 11.40 -11.88
CA VAL A 10 3.72 10.33 -10.92
C VAL A 10 2.53 9.40 -10.95
N LYS A 11 2.78 8.10 -11.13
CA LYS A 11 1.77 7.04 -11.05
C LYS A 11 2.00 6.22 -9.79
N ASN A 12 1.01 6.21 -8.92
CA ASN A 12 1.04 5.42 -7.69
C ASN A 12 0.24 4.13 -7.88
N ASN A 13 0.79 3.01 -7.42
CA ASN A 13 0.17 1.69 -7.54
C ASN A 13 0.36 0.87 -6.27
N ILE A 14 -0.59 -0.02 -5.96
CA ILE A 14 -0.51 -0.98 -4.86
C ILE A 14 -0.84 -2.36 -5.41
N VAL A 15 0.01 -3.34 -5.11
CA VAL A 15 -0.20 -4.74 -5.47
C VAL A 15 -0.12 -5.60 -4.21
N ILE A 16 -1.17 -6.37 -3.94
CA ILE A 16 -1.11 -7.42 -2.91
C ILE A 16 -0.33 -8.60 -3.48
N LYS A 17 0.86 -8.86 -2.92
CA LYS A 17 1.80 -9.90 -3.39
C LYS A 17 1.51 -11.26 -2.77
N ASN A 18 1.14 -11.29 -1.49
CA ASN A 18 0.83 -12.53 -0.78
C ASN A 18 -0.19 -12.33 0.34
N LEU A 19 -0.84 -13.42 0.72
CA LEU A 19 -1.74 -13.50 1.87
C LEU A 19 -1.39 -14.73 2.72
N GLU A 20 -1.13 -14.52 4.00
CA GLU A 20 -0.78 -15.57 4.96
C GLU A 20 -1.71 -15.53 6.18
N LYS A 21 -2.20 -16.69 6.62
CA LYS A 21 -2.86 -16.84 7.93
C LYS A 21 -1.77 -17.10 8.97
N LYS A 22 -1.75 -16.36 10.07
CA LYS A 22 -0.88 -16.62 11.22
C LYS A 22 -1.68 -16.64 12.52
N ASP A 23 -1.15 -17.36 13.48
CA ASP A 23 -1.65 -17.34 14.85
C ASP A 23 -1.01 -16.15 15.57
N PHE A 24 -1.83 -15.27 16.12
CA PHE A 24 -1.42 -14.15 16.94
C PHE A 24 -1.96 -14.35 18.35
N SER A 25 -1.07 -14.42 19.34
CA SER A 25 -1.46 -14.54 20.74
C SER A 25 -1.13 -13.25 21.47
N THR A 26 -2.15 -12.56 21.94
CA THR A 26 -2.01 -11.48 22.92
C THR A 26 -2.50 -12.00 24.27
N GLY A 27 -1.57 -12.41 25.13
CA GLY A 27 -1.90 -13.04 26.41
C GLY A 27 -2.59 -14.40 26.27
N LYS A 28 -3.80 -14.55 26.82
CA LYS A 28 -4.52 -15.83 26.95
C LYS A 28 -5.39 -16.22 25.74
N THR A 29 -5.59 -15.33 24.78
CA THR A 29 -6.43 -15.58 23.60
C THR A 29 -5.59 -15.79 22.35
N LYS A 30 -5.71 -16.98 21.75
CA LYS A 30 -5.22 -17.24 20.40
C LYS A 30 -6.23 -16.65 19.41
N GLN A 31 -5.78 -15.74 18.55
CA GLN A 31 -6.57 -15.21 17.44
C GLN A 31 -5.83 -15.50 16.14
N HIS A 32 -6.56 -15.88 15.11
CA HIS A 32 -6.00 -15.94 13.78
C HIS A 32 -5.97 -14.55 13.17
N VAL A 33 -4.91 -14.24 12.43
CA VAL A 33 -4.76 -12.97 11.70
C VAL A 33 -4.35 -13.24 10.27
N LEU A 34 -4.74 -12.33 9.38
CA LEU A 34 -4.29 -12.31 8.00
C LEU A 34 -3.18 -11.29 7.82
N LEU A 35 -2.08 -11.73 7.22
CA LEU A 35 -0.97 -10.89 6.81
C LEU A 35 -1.03 -10.68 5.31
N PHE A 36 -1.31 -9.44 4.90
CA PHE A 36 -1.27 -9.00 3.52
C PHE A 36 0.11 -8.44 3.22
N LYS A 37 0.92 -9.19 2.46
CA LYS A 37 2.17 -8.67 1.90
C LYS A 37 1.85 -7.86 0.67
N PHE A 38 2.33 -6.63 0.61
CA PHE A 38 2.04 -5.71 -0.49
C PHE A 38 3.31 -5.03 -0.98
N GLU A 39 3.22 -4.52 -2.20
CA GLU A 39 4.19 -3.61 -2.80
C GLU A 39 3.44 -2.35 -3.22
N TYR A 40 3.92 -1.20 -2.76
CA TYR A 40 3.55 0.11 -3.25
C TYR A 40 4.63 0.61 -4.20
N SER A 41 4.25 1.23 -5.32
CA SER A 41 5.17 1.95 -6.19
C SER A 41 4.72 3.37 -6.48
N ALA A 42 5.67 4.30 -6.55
CA ALA A 42 5.51 5.62 -7.14
C ALA A 42 6.48 5.74 -8.32
N ASP A 43 5.94 5.69 -9.54
CA ASP A 43 6.68 5.69 -10.79
C ASP A 43 6.69 7.11 -11.40
N TYR A 44 7.89 7.70 -11.55
CA TYR A 44 8.07 9.03 -12.13
C TYR A 44 8.33 8.90 -13.64
N GLU A 45 7.40 9.37 -14.47
CA GLU A 45 7.47 9.26 -15.93
C GLU A 45 8.29 10.39 -16.59
N PRO A 46 9.03 10.10 -17.68
CA PRO A 46 9.12 8.84 -18.42
C PRO A 46 10.25 7.90 -17.93
N LYS A 47 10.17 7.39 -16.69
CA LYS A 47 11.14 6.52 -16.00
C LYS A 47 12.36 7.26 -15.47
N ILE A 48 12.13 8.43 -14.87
CA ILE A 48 13.17 9.24 -14.23
C ILE A 48 13.59 8.60 -12.90
N ALA A 49 12.61 8.10 -12.14
CA ALA A 49 12.82 7.46 -10.85
C ALA A 49 11.64 6.52 -10.51
N LYS A 50 11.88 5.62 -9.57
CA LYS A 50 10.84 4.76 -8.99
C LYS A 50 11.10 4.57 -7.50
N ILE A 51 10.07 4.82 -6.69
CA ILE A 51 10.06 4.46 -5.27
C ILE A 51 9.27 3.16 -5.14
N THR A 52 9.83 2.16 -4.44
CA THR A 52 9.14 0.89 -4.16
C THR A 52 9.19 0.61 -2.67
N LEU A 53 8.02 0.42 -2.06
CA LEU A 53 7.87 0.10 -0.64
C LEU A 53 7.22 -1.27 -0.51
N ASN A 54 7.94 -2.22 0.07
CA ASN A 54 7.41 -3.54 0.39
C ASN A 54 7.02 -3.59 1.85
N GLY A 55 5.81 -4.02 2.13
CA GLY A 55 5.27 -4.02 3.48
C GLY A 55 4.38 -5.21 3.76
N THR A 56 4.05 -5.37 5.04
CA THR A 56 3.04 -6.31 5.51
C THR A 56 2.07 -5.55 6.39
N THR A 57 0.77 -5.75 6.16
CA THR A 57 -0.27 -5.23 7.04
C THR A 57 -1.12 -6.37 7.59
N THR A 58 -1.56 -6.20 8.84
CA THR A 58 -2.28 -7.23 9.60
C THR A 58 -3.75 -6.90 9.62
N TYR A 59 -4.59 -7.89 9.37
CA TYR A 59 -6.04 -7.81 9.48
C TYR A 59 -6.51 -8.86 10.48
N VAL A 60 -7.28 -8.40 11.47
CA VAL A 60 -7.82 -9.23 12.55
C VAL A 60 -9.32 -9.33 12.33
N GLU A 61 -9.84 -10.55 12.32
CA GLU A 61 -11.26 -10.81 12.13
C GLU A 61 -11.62 -12.20 12.71
N GLN A 62 -12.92 -12.50 12.80
CA GLN A 62 -13.40 -13.83 13.19
C GLN A 62 -12.87 -14.93 12.25
N GLU A 63 -12.61 -16.11 12.82
CA GLU A 63 -12.00 -17.24 12.12
C GLU A 63 -12.77 -17.66 10.84
N ALA A 64 -14.11 -17.66 10.90
CA ALA A 64 -14.96 -18.00 9.76
C ALA A 64 -14.70 -17.07 8.56
N LYS A 65 -14.53 -15.76 8.81
CA LYS A 65 -14.27 -14.78 7.75
C LYS A 65 -12.84 -14.89 7.23
N ILE A 66 -11.87 -15.12 8.11
CA ILE A 66 -10.48 -15.38 7.73
C ILE A 66 -10.40 -16.57 6.76
N ASP A 67 -11.09 -17.66 7.06
CA ASP A 67 -11.09 -18.86 6.22
C ASP A 67 -11.80 -18.64 4.89
N GLU A 68 -12.89 -17.87 4.85
CA GLU A 68 -13.56 -17.43 3.62
C GLU A 68 -12.59 -16.67 2.71
N ILE A 69 -11.88 -15.69 3.25
CA ILE A 69 -10.91 -14.87 2.50
C ILE A 69 -9.76 -15.73 2.00
N MET A 70 -9.21 -16.63 2.85
CA MET A 70 -8.12 -17.53 2.46
C MET A 70 -8.53 -18.47 1.33
N LYS A 71 -9.76 -19.00 1.36
CA LYS A 71 -10.30 -19.82 0.26
C LYS A 71 -10.44 -19.01 -1.03
N GLY A 72 -10.99 -17.79 -0.95
CA GLY A 72 -11.11 -16.89 -2.10
C GLY A 72 -9.75 -16.52 -2.71
N TRP A 73 -8.74 -16.27 -1.87
CA TRP A 73 -7.38 -15.98 -2.31
C TRP A 73 -6.70 -17.17 -2.99
N LYS A 74 -6.80 -18.37 -2.40
CA LYS A 74 -6.22 -19.60 -2.97
C LYS A 74 -6.85 -19.99 -4.31
N LYS A 75 -8.15 -19.73 -4.48
CA LYS A 75 -8.88 -20.08 -5.71
C LYS A 75 -8.55 -19.11 -6.85
N ASP A 76 -8.77 -17.81 -6.63
CA ASP A 76 -8.77 -16.81 -7.70
C ASP A 76 -8.00 -15.52 -7.33
N LYS A 77 -7.23 -15.50 -6.24
CA LYS A 77 -6.62 -14.27 -5.66
C LYS A 77 -7.64 -13.16 -5.37
N LYS A 78 -8.88 -13.54 -5.05
CA LYS A 78 -9.96 -12.60 -4.73
C LYS A 78 -10.00 -12.28 -3.25
N ILE A 79 -10.13 -11.00 -2.93
CA ILE A 79 -10.39 -10.49 -1.58
C ILE A 79 -11.74 -9.74 -1.64
N PRO A 80 -12.64 -9.94 -0.67
CA PRO A 80 -13.92 -9.22 -0.61
C PRO A 80 -13.74 -7.69 -0.68
N LYS A 81 -14.63 -6.98 -1.39
CA LYS A 81 -14.49 -5.54 -1.66
C LYS A 81 -14.56 -4.68 -0.38
N ASP A 82 -15.38 -5.11 0.56
CA ASP A 82 -15.54 -4.54 1.90
C ASP A 82 -14.25 -4.58 2.72
N ILE A 83 -13.34 -5.52 2.41
CA ILE A 83 -12.03 -5.65 3.06
C ILE A 83 -10.94 -4.97 2.22
N MET A 84 -10.97 -5.17 0.90
CA MET A 84 -9.97 -4.62 -0.02
C MET A 84 -9.92 -3.08 0.04
N THR A 85 -11.07 -2.42 0.10
CA THR A 85 -11.13 -0.94 0.10
C THR A 85 -10.43 -0.32 1.32
N PRO A 86 -10.79 -0.66 2.58
CA PRO A 86 -10.09 -0.13 3.74
C PRO A 86 -8.62 -0.59 3.82
N LEU A 87 -8.31 -1.82 3.37
CA LEU A 87 -6.94 -2.33 3.28
C LEU A 87 -6.06 -1.44 2.38
N LEU A 88 -6.51 -1.19 1.14
CA LEU A 88 -5.78 -0.36 0.20
C LEU A 88 -5.64 1.08 0.67
N ASN A 89 -6.70 1.66 1.26
CA ASN A 89 -6.64 3.00 1.83
C ASN A 89 -5.62 3.12 2.97
N ASN A 90 -5.56 2.11 3.86
CA ASN A 90 -4.60 2.09 4.95
C ASN A 90 -3.16 1.98 4.44
N ILE A 91 -2.91 1.08 3.48
CA ILE A 91 -1.61 0.92 2.82
C ILE A 91 -1.21 2.22 2.14
N LEU A 92 -2.11 2.81 1.35
CA LEU A 92 -1.87 4.04 0.59
C LEU A 92 -1.51 5.20 1.53
N ASN A 93 -2.28 5.40 2.60
CA ASN A 93 -2.02 6.49 3.55
C ASN A 93 -0.62 6.39 4.16
N ARG A 94 -0.22 5.20 4.63
CA ARG A 94 1.11 4.98 5.20
C ARG A 94 2.21 5.12 4.15
N CYS A 95 2.06 4.49 2.99
CA CYS A 95 3.08 4.51 1.95
C CYS A 95 3.27 5.91 1.35
N ASN A 96 2.22 6.73 1.28
CA ASN A 96 2.32 8.10 0.82
C ASN A 96 3.21 8.95 1.73
N ILE A 97 3.12 8.76 3.05
CA ILE A 97 3.96 9.48 4.02
C ILE A 97 5.42 9.07 3.85
N GLU A 98 5.69 7.76 3.83
CA GLU A 98 7.06 7.23 3.66
C GLU A 98 7.66 7.63 2.30
N ALA A 99 6.89 7.52 1.22
CA ALA A 99 7.34 7.90 -0.11
C ALA A 99 7.61 9.40 -0.23
N LEU A 100 6.85 10.24 0.50
CA LEU A 100 7.10 11.69 0.56
C LEU A 100 8.41 12.01 1.28
N ILE A 101 8.70 11.32 2.40
CA ILE A 101 9.96 11.48 3.15
C ILE A 101 11.13 11.02 2.26
N PHE A 102 11.02 9.83 1.67
CA PHE A 102 12.06 9.30 0.80
C PHE A 102 12.33 10.20 -0.42
N ALA A 103 11.27 10.68 -1.08
CA ALA A 103 11.39 11.61 -2.20
C ALA A 103 12.16 12.89 -1.79
N ARG A 104 11.87 13.43 -0.60
CA ARG A 104 12.59 14.61 -0.06
C ARG A 104 14.08 14.32 0.13
N GLU A 105 14.44 13.17 0.69
CA GLU A 105 15.84 12.81 0.96
C GLU A 105 16.67 12.67 -0.31
N VAL A 106 16.06 12.23 -1.41
CA VAL A 106 16.75 12.08 -2.71
C VAL A 106 16.49 13.25 -3.69
N GLY A 107 15.84 14.32 -3.24
CA GLY A 107 15.57 15.51 -4.06
C GLY A 107 14.54 15.31 -5.18
N LEU A 108 13.67 14.31 -5.07
CA LEU A 108 12.55 14.10 -6.00
C LEU A 108 11.33 14.96 -5.61
N PRO A 109 10.50 15.35 -6.59
CA PRO A 109 9.24 16.04 -6.28
C PRO A 109 8.30 15.13 -5.50
N PRO A 110 7.35 15.68 -4.71
CA PRO A 110 6.38 14.88 -3.97
C PRO A 110 5.63 13.88 -4.86
N PRO A 111 5.55 12.58 -4.49
CA PRO A 111 4.83 11.57 -5.26
C PRO A 111 3.30 11.68 -5.16
N ILE A 112 2.80 12.66 -4.41
CA ILE A 112 1.39 12.89 -4.14
C ILE A 112 1.04 14.35 -4.38
N GLN A 113 -0.23 14.61 -4.70
CA GLN A 113 -0.74 15.98 -4.79
C GLN A 113 -0.81 16.59 -3.40
N LEU A 114 -0.04 17.65 -3.17
CA LEU A 114 -0.13 18.43 -1.95
C LEU A 114 -1.32 19.39 -2.03
N PRO A 115 -2.01 19.66 -0.91
CA PRO A 115 -3.05 20.68 -0.87
C PRO A 115 -2.44 22.03 -1.24
N LYS A 116 -3.13 22.77 -2.14
CA LYS A 116 -2.74 24.13 -2.53
C LYS A 116 -3.46 25.12 -1.63
N VAL A 117 -2.72 26.02 -1.00
CA VAL A 117 -3.33 27.16 -0.29
C VAL A 117 -3.64 28.24 -1.33
N THR A 118 -4.91 28.56 -1.47
CA THR A 118 -5.36 29.75 -2.21
C THR A 118 -5.70 30.85 -1.21
N VAL A 119 -4.91 31.92 -1.20
CA VAL A 119 -5.28 33.15 -0.48
C VAL A 119 -6.38 33.83 -1.30
N LYS A 120 -7.49 34.19 -0.65
CA LYS A 120 -8.54 35.02 -1.26
C LYS A 120 -8.15 36.49 -1.19
#